data_AF-A0A9Q1H4I1-F1
#
_entry.id   AF-A0A9Q1H4I1-F1
#
_cell.length_a   1.000
_cell.length_b   1.000
_cell.length_c   1.000
_cell.angle_alpha   90.00
_cell.angle_beta   90.00
_cell.angle_gamma   90.00
#
_symmetry.space_group_name_H-M   'P 1'
#
loop_
_entity.id
_entity.type
_entity.pdbx_description
1 polymer ?
#
loop_
_entity_poly.entity_id
_entity_poly.type
_entity_poly.pdbx_seq_one_letter_code
_entity_poly.pdbx_strand_id
1 'polypeptide(L)'
;MALRWDIWCAGNVSHDFTCGVRTLDRPFYTVVIAVASRSLYRGRHFAKLHKIPEFYGSYAILAADKDVDMVYVVSTNSEHLILCTFFLNHKEHVLCEKTLGLNLQQVQQITNLARRTTYFIWREYGVDFFPVYKKVRDIIAKKKIGAVKIVRSSFGLPRLNSAKVVTKVNSELN
;
A
#
# COMPACT_ATOMS: atom_id res chain seq x y z
N MET A 1 9.85 -0.45 20.98
CA MET A 1 8.45 -0.77 20.62
C MET A 1 8.43 -1.04 19.13
N ALA A 2 7.80 -2.13 18.70
CA ALA A 2 7.72 -2.51 17.29
C ALA A 2 6.63 -1.72 16.58
N LEU A 3 6.84 -1.35 15.32
CA LEU A 3 5.82 -0.73 14.47
C LEU A 3 4.72 -1.75 14.14
N ARG A 4 3.48 -1.47 14.54
CA ARG A 4 2.33 -2.36 14.38
C ARG A 4 1.55 -2.03 13.11
N TRP A 5 1.43 -3.02 12.23
CA TRP A 5 0.84 -2.88 10.91
C TRP A 5 -0.51 -3.56 10.79
N ASP A 6 -1.36 -2.86 10.05
CA ASP A 6 -2.66 -3.36 9.62
C ASP A 6 -2.75 -3.42 8.11
N ILE A 7 -3.15 -4.59 7.61
CA ILE A 7 -3.17 -4.88 6.18
C ILE A 7 -4.59 -4.77 5.65
N TRP A 8 -4.80 -3.88 4.69
CA TRP A 8 -6.10 -3.65 4.07
C TRP A 8 -6.17 -4.27 2.70
N CYS A 9 -7.03 -5.29 2.59
CA CYS A 9 -7.17 -6.25 1.51
C CYS A 9 -6.22 -7.45 1.66
N ALA A 10 -6.77 -8.67 1.58
CA ALA A 10 -6.04 -9.93 1.63
C ALA A 10 -5.74 -10.46 0.23
N GLY A 11 -4.85 -9.78 -0.51
CA GLY A 11 -4.46 -10.11 -1.89
C GLY A 11 -2.98 -10.50 -2.02
N ASN A 12 -2.54 -10.74 -3.26
CA ASN A 12 -1.15 -11.16 -3.54
C ASN A 12 -0.11 -10.10 -3.14
N VAL A 13 -0.38 -8.83 -3.42
CA VAL A 13 0.53 -7.74 -3.04
C VAL A 13 0.64 -7.64 -1.51
N SER A 14 -0.47 -7.82 -0.79
CA SER A 14 -0.50 -7.89 0.66
C SER A 14 0.30 -9.08 1.19
N HIS A 15 0.21 -10.24 0.52
CA HIS A 15 0.99 -11.43 0.82
C HIS A 15 2.49 -11.15 0.70
N ASP A 16 2.92 -10.57 -0.43
CA ASP A 16 4.32 -10.23 -0.70
C ASP A 16 4.87 -9.25 0.35
N PHE A 17 4.10 -8.19 0.67
CA PHE A 17 4.47 -7.25 1.73
C PHE A 17 4.60 -7.95 3.08
N THR A 18 3.63 -8.77 3.47
CA THR A 18 3.64 -9.48 4.75
C THR A 18 4.81 -10.47 4.85
N CYS A 19 5.16 -11.14 3.74
CA CYS A 19 6.35 -11.96 3.64
C CYS A 19 7.62 -11.13 3.84
N GLY A 20 7.73 -9.97 3.18
CA GLY A 20 8.87 -9.07 3.33
C GLY A 20 9.02 -8.51 4.76
N VAL A 21 7.92 -8.10 5.40
CA VAL A 21 7.95 -7.64 6.80
C VAL A 21 8.47 -8.74 7.73
N ARG A 22 8.12 -10.00 7.46
CA ARG A 22 8.57 -11.16 8.25
C ARG A 22 10.04 -11.52 8.07
N THR A 23 10.72 -11.04 7.01
CA THR A 23 12.16 -11.27 6.84
C THR A 23 13.02 -10.24 7.57
N LEU A 24 12.43 -9.16 8.07
CA LEU A 24 13.17 -8.15 8.84
C LEU A 24 13.61 -8.75 10.18
N ASP A 25 14.89 -8.56 10.51
CA ASP A 25 15.50 -9.17 11.68
C ASP A 25 14.81 -8.70 12.97
N ARG A 26 14.03 -9.64 13.51
CA ARG A 26 13.29 -9.63 14.78
C ARG A 26 11.98 -8.83 14.81
N PRO A 27 10.95 -9.36 15.53
CA PRO A 27 9.71 -8.64 15.84
C PRO A 27 9.91 -7.42 16.77
N PHE A 28 11.15 -7.00 17.05
CA PHE A 28 11.42 -5.77 17.80
C PHE A 28 11.16 -4.49 16.98
N TYR A 29 11.27 -4.56 15.66
CA TYR A 29 11.12 -3.39 14.79
C TYR A 29 9.74 -3.25 14.17
N THR A 30 9.09 -4.36 13.84
CA THR A 30 7.82 -4.34 13.12
C THR A 30 7.04 -5.64 13.26
N VAL A 31 5.71 -5.57 13.25
CA VAL A 31 4.81 -6.72 13.32
C VAL A 31 3.49 -6.42 12.60
N VAL A 32 2.93 -7.42 11.91
CA VAL A 32 1.56 -7.33 11.36
C VAL A 32 0.59 -7.90 12.38
N ILE A 33 -0.34 -7.09 12.87
CA ILE A 33 -1.25 -7.46 13.95
C ILE A 33 -2.66 -7.78 13.44
N ALA A 34 -3.09 -7.14 12.35
CA ALA A 34 -4.41 -7.42 11.80
C ALA A 34 -4.46 -7.38 10.26
N VAL A 35 -5.50 -8.03 9.72
CA VAL A 35 -5.84 -7.99 8.30
C VAL A 35 -7.35 -7.82 8.08
N ALA A 36 -7.72 -6.88 7.23
CA ALA A 36 -9.11 -6.67 6.81
C ALA A 36 -9.34 -7.11 5.37
N SER A 37 -10.47 -7.77 5.11
CA SER A 37 -10.91 -8.16 3.78
C SER A 37 -12.42 -8.06 3.67
N ARG A 38 -12.95 -7.78 2.47
CA ARG A 38 -14.41 -7.81 2.19
C ARG A 38 -15.03 -9.21 2.32
N SER A 39 -14.24 -10.23 2.58
CA SER A 39 -14.69 -11.60 2.79
C SER A 39 -14.00 -12.13 4.02
N LEU A 40 -14.81 -12.47 5.03
CA LEU A 40 -14.33 -13.07 6.27
C LEU A 40 -13.50 -14.34 6.00
N TYR A 41 -13.94 -15.16 5.03
CA TYR A 41 -13.20 -16.35 4.59
C TYR A 41 -11.79 -16.01 4.10
N ARG A 42 -11.65 -15.01 3.22
CA ARG A 42 -10.33 -14.59 2.72
C ARG A 42 -9.46 -13.97 3.81
N GLY A 43 -10.03 -13.13 4.67
CA GLY A 43 -9.33 -12.54 5.80
C GLY A 43 -8.78 -13.61 6.74
N ARG A 44 -9.63 -14.56 7.15
CA ARG A 44 -9.26 -15.71 7.99
C ARG A 44 -8.17 -16.58 7.37
N HIS A 45 -8.29 -16.88 6.07
CA HIS A 45 -7.28 -17.68 5.37
C HIS A 45 -5.93 -16.97 5.34
N PHE A 46 -5.92 -15.68 5.02
CA PHE A 46 -4.70 -14.86 5.00
C PHE A 46 -4.06 -14.77 6.38
N ALA A 47 -4.86 -14.50 7.42
CA ALA A 47 -4.37 -14.45 8.80
C ALA A 47 -3.75 -15.77 9.24
N LYS A 48 -4.40 -16.90 8.94
CA LYS A 48 -3.84 -18.24 9.21
C LYS A 48 -2.53 -18.48 8.48
N LEU A 49 -2.45 -18.13 7.19
CA LEU A 49 -1.24 -18.29 6.38
C LEU A 49 -0.06 -17.51 6.95
N HIS A 50 -0.31 -16.27 7.38
CA HIS A 50 0.73 -15.37 7.84
C HIS A 50 0.96 -15.35 9.35
N LYS A 51 0.14 -16.09 10.13
CA LYS A 51 0.11 -16.10 11.60
C LYS A 51 -0.20 -14.73 12.19
N ILE A 52 -1.16 -14.02 11.60
CA ILE A 52 -1.66 -12.73 12.06
C ILE A 52 -2.77 -13.00 13.10
N PRO A 53 -2.74 -12.38 14.28
CA PRO A 53 -3.68 -12.68 15.36
C PRO A 53 -5.11 -12.24 15.03
N GLU A 54 -5.30 -11.06 14.47
CA GLU A 54 -6.63 -10.49 14.22
C GLU A 54 -7.01 -10.49 12.73
N PHE A 55 -8.28 -10.75 12.43
CA PHE A 55 -8.80 -10.67 11.07
C PHE A 55 -10.26 -10.25 11.00
N TYR A 56 -10.59 -9.48 9.97
CA TYR A 56 -11.91 -8.88 9.83
C TYR A 56 -12.51 -9.14 8.45
N GLY A 57 -13.81 -9.45 8.45
CA GLY A 57 -14.61 -9.65 7.25
C GLY A 57 -15.22 -8.37 6.67
N SER A 58 -14.96 -7.23 7.29
CA SER A 58 -15.34 -5.92 6.78
C SER A 58 -14.26 -4.89 7.08
N TYR A 59 -14.23 -3.86 6.25
CA TYR A 59 -13.37 -2.70 6.40
C TYR A 59 -13.77 -1.83 7.60
N ALA A 60 -15.06 -1.73 7.91
CA ALA A 60 -15.54 -0.81 8.95
C ALA A 60 -15.10 -1.17 10.39
N ILE A 61 -14.63 -2.40 10.65
CA ILE A 61 -14.42 -2.91 12.01
C ILE A 61 -13.01 -2.61 12.57
N LEU A 62 -12.03 -2.33 11.70
CA LEU A 62 -10.62 -2.29 12.11
C LEU A 62 -10.11 -0.89 12.53
N ALA A 63 -10.68 0.22 12.03
CA ALA A 63 -10.28 1.58 12.46
C ALA A 63 -10.71 1.95 13.89
N ALA A 64 -11.28 1.01 14.64
CA ALA A 64 -11.58 1.15 16.06
C ALA A 64 -10.50 0.50 16.95
N ASP A 65 -9.56 -0.25 16.38
CA ASP A 65 -8.49 -0.90 17.13
C ASP A 65 -7.41 0.13 17.49
N LYS A 66 -7.10 0.23 18.79
CA LYS A 66 -6.18 1.25 19.33
C LYS A 66 -4.72 0.82 19.22
N ASP A 67 -4.47 -0.41 18.78
CA ASP A 67 -3.14 -0.99 18.75
C ASP A 67 -2.43 -0.90 17.40
N VAL A 68 -2.94 -0.10 16.47
CA VAL A 68 -2.39 0.07 15.13
C VAL A 68 -1.52 1.33 15.06
N ASP A 69 -0.30 1.20 14.54
CA ASP A 69 0.55 2.37 14.29
C ASP A 69 0.47 2.79 12.82
N MET A 70 0.40 1.83 11.89
CA MET A 70 0.40 2.11 10.45
C MET A 70 -0.48 1.15 9.65
N VAL A 71 -1.28 1.71 8.75
CA VAL A 71 -2.14 0.97 7.84
C VAL A 71 -1.52 0.87 6.46
N TYR A 72 -1.48 -0.36 5.91
CA TYR A 72 -1.11 -0.61 4.53
C TYR A 72 -2.36 -0.83 3.65
N VAL A 73 -2.67 0.16 2.81
CA VAL A 73 -3.81 0.15 1.88
C VAL A 73 -3.40 -0.48 0.55
N VAL A 74 -3.93 -1.68 0.29
CA VAL A 74 -3.65 -2.50 -0.92
C VAL A 74 -4.94 -2.78 -1.70
N SER A 75 -5.93 -1.89 -1.55
CA SER A 75 -7.22 -2.01 -2.20
C SER A 75 -7.13 -1.74 -3.70
N THR A 76 -8.27 -1.76 -4.40
CA THR A 76 -8.28 -1.29 -5.80
C THR A 76 -8.02 0.22 -5.87
N ASN A 77 -7.43 0.69 -6.98
CA ASN A 77 -7.05 2.10 -7.15
C ASN A 77 -8.21 3.09 -6.93
N SER A 78 -9.44 2.68 -7.25
CA SER A 78 -10.65 3.51 -7.04
C SER A 78 -11.02 3.68 -5.56
N GLU A 79 -10.57 2.79 -4.69
CA GLU A 79 -10.86 2.80 -3.26
C GLU A 79 -9.81 3.61 -2.45
N HIS A 80 -8.65 3.94 -3.05
CA HIS A 80 -7.54 4.61 -2.33
C HIS A 80 -7.93 5.95 -1.70
N LEU A 81 -8.66 6.81 -2.41
CA LEU A 81 -9.10 8.11 -1.86
C LEU A 81 -9.93 7.93 -0.60
N ILE A 82 -10.92 7.03 -0.65
CA ILE A 82 -11.86 6.80 0.44
C ILE A 82 -11.12 6.22 1.65
N LEU A 83 -10.29 5.19 1.43
CA LEU A 83 -9.57 4.51 2.51
C LEU A 83 -8.47 5.37 3.12
N CYS A 84 -7.65 6.05 2.32
CA CYS A 84 -6.62 6.95 2.85
C CYS A 84 -7.24 8.09 3.66
N THR A 85 -8.32 8.70 3.16
CA THR A 85 -9.04 9.76 3.88
C THR A 85 -9.60 9.24 5.19
N PHE A 86 -10.16 8.03 5.18
CA PHE A 86 -10.72 7.39 6.35
C PHE A 86 -9.67 7.19 7.46
N PHE A 87 -8.52 6.58 7.17
CA PHE A 87 -7.46 6.36 8.18
C PHE A 87 -6.78 7.63 8.67
N LEU A 88 -6.53 8.58 7.77
CA LEU A 88 -5.94 9.86 8.17
C LEU A 88 -6.87 10.61 9.15
N ASN A 89 -8.19 10.54 8.95
CA ASN A 89 -9.16 11.09 9.89
C ASN A 89 -9.28 10.28 11.18
N HIS A 90 -9.03 8.97 11.14
CA HIS A 90 -8.99 8.08 12.30
C HIS A 90 -7.63 8.02 13.00
N LYS A 91 -6.75 8.98 12.69
CA LYS A 91 -5.50 9.17 13.42
C LYS A 91 -4.47 8.06 13.24
N GLU A 92 -4.39 7.51 12.03
CA GLU A 92 -3.44 6.45 11.68
C GLU A 92 -2.49 6.88 10.56
N HIS A 93 -1.25 6.39 10.61
CA HIS A 93 -0.31 6.56 9.50
C HIS A 93 -0.70 5.64 8.34
N VAL A 94 -0.54 6.09 7.10
CA VAL A 94 -0.99 5.35 5.90
C VAL A 94 0.17 5.10 4.94
N LEU A 95 0.40 3.84 4.61
CA LEU A 95 1.14 3.43 3.43
C LEU A 95 0.10 2.99 2.39
N CYS A 96 0.02 3.67 1.25
CA CYS A 96 -0.95 3.33 0.21
C CYS A 96 -0.25 2.79 -1.03
N GLU A 97 -0.72 1.69 -1.59
CA GLU A 97 -0.22 1.16 -2.86
C GLU A 97 -0.29 2.18 -4.01
N LYS A 98 0.57 2.00 -5.00
CA LYS A 98 0.54 2.77 -6.26
C LYS A 98 -0.67 2.36 -7.10
N THR A 99 -1.37 3.27 -7.76
CA THR A 99 -1.22 4.74 -7.73
C THR A 99 -1.95 5.33 -6.52
N LEU A 100 -1.43 6.40 -5.90
CA LEU A 100 -2.06 6.99 -4.70
C LEU A 100 -3.51 7.46 -4.92
N GLY A 101 -3.87 7.84 -6.14
CA GLY A 101 -5.24 8.12 -6.57
C GLY A 101 -5.41 7.91 -8.06
N LEU A 102 -6.64 8.02 -8.57
CA LEU A 102 -6.94 7.85 -9.99
C LEU A 102 -6.54 9.06 -10.84
N ASN A 103 -6.45 10.25 -10.23
CA ASN A 103 -6.10 11.49 -10.91
C ASN A 103 -5.43 12.48 -9.94
N LEU A 104 -4.95 13.60 -10.49
CA LEU A 104 -4.27 14.65 -9.73
C LEU A 104 -5.14 15.22 -8.60
N GLN A 105 -6.43 15.43 -8.85
CA GLN A 105 -7.35 16.00 -7.86
C GLN A 105 -7.48 15.09 -6.64
N GLN A 106 -7.64 13.78 -6.83
CA GLN A 106 -7.69 12.82 -5.72
C GLN A 106 -6.37 12.79 -4.93
N VAL A 107 -5.23 12.79 -5.63
CA VAL A 107 -3.91 12.84 -4.98
C VAL A 107 -3.75 14.13 -4.16
N GLN A 108 -4.20 15.27 -4.68
CA GLN A 108 -4.18 16.55 -3.96
C GLN A 108 -5.09 16.52 -2.73
N GLN A 109 -6.28 15.92 -2.81
CA GLN A 109 -7.17 15.76 -1.66
C GLN A 109 -6.49 14.97 -0.53
N ILE A 110 -5.93 13.80 -0.86
CA ILE A 110 -5.23 12.93 0.09
C ILE A 110 -4.03 13.65 0.73
N THR A 111 -3.18 14.26 -0.10
CA THR A 111 -1.95 14.92 0.39
C THR A 111 -2.23 16.20 1.18
N ASN A 112 -3.25 16.97 0.79
CA ASN A 112 -3.66 18.15 1.56
C ASN A 112 -4.27 17.77 2.90
N LEU A 113 -5.03 16.67 2.96
CA LEU A 113 -5.51 16.14 4.24
C LEU A 113 -4.34 15.73 5.13
N ALA A 114 -3.41 14.91 4.63
CA ALA A 114 -2.26 14.48 5.40
C ALA A 114 -1.45 15.66 5.96
N ARG A 115 -1.23 16.72 5.16
CA ARG A 115 -0.55 17.96 5.61
C ARG A 115 -1.27 18.72 6.72
N ARG A 116 -2.60 18.59 6.81
CA ARG A 116 -3.42 19.21 7.87
C ARG A 116 -3.49 18.37 9.12
N THR A 117 -3.10 17.09 9.03
CA THR A 117 -3.04 16.17 10.15
C THR A 117 -1.59 15.99 10.63
N THR A 118 -1.40 15.38 11.80
CA THR A 118 -0.07 14.91 12.25
C THR A 118 0.28 13.54 11.68
N TYR A 119 -0.60 12.94 10.88
CA TYR A 119 -0.46 11.58 10.37
C TYR A 119 0.22 11.59 9.01
N PHE A 120 1.05 10.57 8.84
CA PHE A 120 1.92 10.41 7.69
C PHE A 120 1.18 9.67 6.59
N ILE A 121 1.37 10.09 5.35
CA ILE A 121 1.00 9.29 4.19
C ILE A 121 2.18 9.09 3.27
N TRP A 122 2.35 7.86 2.80
CA TRP A 122 3.32 7.51 1.77
C TRP A 122 2.66 6.68 0.69
N ARG A 123 3.01 6.99 -0.56
CA ARG A 123 2.70 6.12 -1.68
C ARG A 123 3.76 5.04 -1.76
N GLU A 124 3.38 3.78 -1.58
CA GLU A 124 4.22 2.63 -1.86
C GLU A 124 4.75 2.72 -3.29
N TYR A 125 6.05 2.86 -3.38
CA TYR A 125 6.81 2.81 -4.62
C TYR A 125 8.19 2.26 -4.28
N GLY A 126 8.25 0.96 -3.95
CA GLY A 126 9.42 0.31 -3.36
C GLY A 126 10.72 0.50 -4.14
N VAL A 127 10.64 0.75 -5.45
CA VAL A 127 11.82 1.03 -6.29
C VAL A 127 12.60 2.27 -5.82
N ASP A 128 11.96 3.27 -5.20
CA ASP A 128 12.65 4.46 -4.68
C ASP A 128 13.73 4.10 -3.63
N PHE A 129 13.54 2.98 -2.94
CA PHE A 129 14.40 2.46 -1.88
C PHE A 129 15.41 1.41 -2.35
N PHE A 130 15.36 0.96 -3.61
CA PHE A 130 16.35 0.00 -4.09
C PHE A 130 17.76 0.64 -4.12
N PRO A 131 18.81 -0.09 -3.70
CA PRO A 131 20.18 0.44 -3.65
C PRO A 131 20.67 1.03 -4.98
N VAL A 132 20.19 0.50 -6.11
CA VAL A 132 20.51 1.01 -7.45
C VAL A 132 20.09 2.47 -7.63
N TYR A 133 18.89 2.88 -7.17
CA TYR A 133 18.44 4.26 -7.33
C TYR A 133 19.20 5.21 -6.39
N LYS A 134 19.61 4.75 -5.20
CA LYS A 134 20.55 5.50 -4.36
C LYS A 134 21.86 5.75 -5.10
N LYS A 135 22.42 4.70 -5.74
CA LYS A 135 23.66 4.82 -6.51
C LYS A 135 23.53 5.76 -7.71
N VAL A 136 22.41 5.69 -8.43
CA VAL A 136 22.12 6.60 -9.55
C VAL A 136 22.06 8.05 -9.06
N ARG A 137 21.35 8.32 -7.96
CA ARG A 137 21.31 9.65 -7.33
C ARG A 137 22.71 10.14 -6.94
N ASP A 138 23.54 9.28 -6.36
CA ASP A 138 24.93 9.61 -5.98
C ASP A 138 25.81 9.97 -7.20
N ILE A 139 25.67 9.24 -8.31
CA ILE A 139 26.41 9.48 -9.55
C ILE A 139 26.04 10.85 -10.13
N ILE A 140 24.74 11.17 -10.16
CA ILE A 140 24.22 12.45 -10.64
C ILE A 140 24.68 13.59 -9.74
N ALA A 141 24.53 13.45 -8.42
CA ALA A 141 24.91 14.47 -7.44
C ALA A 141 26.41 14.79 -7.49
N LYS A 142 27.26 13.77 -7.70
CA LYS A 142 28.71 13.93 -7.85
C LYS A 142 29.14 14.39 -9.26
N LYS A 143 28.18 14.74 -10.14
CA LYS A 143 28.42 15.17 -11.52
C LYS A 143 29.31 14.22 -12.34
N LYS A 144 29.32 12.92 -12.03
CA LYS A 144 30.22 11.93 -12.67
C LYS A 144 29.95 11.72 -14.15
N ILE A 145 28.76 12.07 -14.63
CA ILE A 145 28.33 11.97 -16.02
C ILE A 145 28.18 13.35 -16.69
N GLY A 146 28.68 14.41 -16.04
CA GLY A 146 28.43 15.79 -16.46
C GLY A 146 26.96 16.21 -16.26
N ALA A 147 26.49 17.15 -17.08
CA ALA A 147 25.09 17.61 -17.04
C ALA A 147 24.17 16.57 -17.70
N VAL A 148 23.13 16.14 -16.97
CA VAL A 148 22.08 15.27 -17.52
C VAL A 148 21.40 15.98 -18.68
N LYS A 149 21.33 15.30 -19.84
CA LYS A 149 20.68 15.84 -21.04
C LYS A 149 19.33 15.19 -21.31
N ILE A 150 19.25 13.87 -21.22
CA ILE A 150 18.06 13.09 -21.55
C ILE A 150 17.93 11.93 -20.57
N VAL A 151 16.70 11.63 -20.15
CA VAL A 151 16.33 10.41 -19.43
C VAL A 151 15.26 9.69 -20.24
N ARG A 152 15.49 8.42 -20.55
CA ARG A 152 14.53 7.57 -21.27
C ARG A 152 14.25 6.31 -20.45
N SER A 153 12.98 5.96 -20.33
CA SER A 153 12.51 4.73 -19.68
C SER A 153 11.42 4.10 -20.53
N SER A 154 11.31 2.78 -20.47
CA SER A 154 10.25 1.99 -21.09
C SER A 154 9.89 0.86 -20.13
N PHE A 155 8.59 0.62 -19.95
CA PHE A 155 8.08 -0.51 -19.19
C PHE A 155 6.97 -1.19 -20.01
N GLY A 156 7.20 -2.44 -20.39
CA GLY A 156 6.26 -3.22 -21.17
C GLY A 156 6.30 -4.67 -20.71
N LEU A 157 5.12 -5.24 -20.48
CA LEU A 157 4.96 -6.66 -20.18
C LEU A 157 4.21 -7.30 -21.36
N PRO A 158 4.57 -8.53 -21.77
CA PRO A 158 3.75 -9.26 -22.74
C PRO A 158 2.33 -9.42 -22.18
N ARG A 159 1.31 -9.35 -23.03
CA ARG A 159 -0.07 -9.64 -22.61
C ARG A 159 -0.13 -11.10 -22.16
N LEU A 160 -0.02 -11.34 -20.87
CA LEU A 160 -0.29 -12.65 -20.28
C LEU A 160 -1.77 -12.97 -20.57
N ASN A 161 -2.03 -14.13 -21.19
CA ASN A 161 -3.33 -14.60 -21.70
C ASN A 161 -4.57 -13.89 -21.11
N SER A 162 -5.30 -13.18 -21.98
CA SER A 162 -6.48 -12.35 -21.70
C SER A 162 -7.73 -13.11 -21.22
N ALA A 163 -7.60 -14.35 -20.74
CA ALA A 163 -8.73 -15.17 -20.29
C ALA A 163 -9.38 -14.69 -18.97
N LYS A 164 -8.87 -13.61 -18.34
CA LYS A 164 -9.45 -13.01 -17.12
C LYS A 164 -9.54 -11.48 -17.17
N VAL A 165 -9.85 -10.91 -18.33
CA VAL A 165 -10.45 -9.56 -18.32
C VAL A 165 -11.90 -9.73 -17.90
N VAL A 166 -12.15 -9.82 -16.60
CA VAL A 166 -13.51 -9.67 -16.07
C VAL A 166 -13.83 -8.18 -16.19
N THR A 167 -14.50 -7.81 -17.27
CA THR A 167 -15.24 -6.56 -17.35
C THR A 167 -16.28 -6.58 -16.24
N LYS A 168 -15.95 -6.02 -15.08
CA LYS A 168 -16.94 -5.48 -14.15
C LYS A 168 -17.52 -4.22 -14.80
N VAL A 169 -18.36 -4.40 -15.81
CA VAL A 169 -19.29 -3.37 -16.26
C VAL A 169 -20.59 -3.68 -15.54
N ASN A 170 -21.06 -2.71 -14.76
CA ASN A 170 -22.27 -2.75 -13.95
C ASN A 170 -23.45 -3.39 -14.70
N SER A 171 -23.94 -4.51 -14.20
CA SER A 171 -25.22 -5.11 -14.58
C SER A 171 -26.33 -4.71 -13.62
N GLU A 172 -26.36 -3.45 -13.19
CA GLU A 172 -27.44 -2.85 -12.40
C GLU A 172 -27.83 -1.51 -13.02
N LEU A 173 -28.37 -1.60 -14.23
CA LEU A 173 -29.30 -0.64 -14.83
C LEU A 173 -30.28 -1.47 -15.65
N ASN A 174 -31.27 -2.02 -14.96
CA ASN A 174 -32.59 -2.38 -15.46
C ASN A 174 -33.55 -2.23 -14.29
#